data_AF-A0A8H4UYS0-F1
#
_entry.id   AF-A0A8H4UYS0-F1
#
_cell.length_a   1.000
_cell.length_b   1.000
_cell.length_c   1.000
_cell.angle_alpha   90.00
_cell.angle_beta   90.00
_cell.angle_gamma   90.00
#
_symmetry.space_group_name_H-M   'P 1'
#
loop_
_entity.id
_entity.type
_entity.pdbx_description
1 polymer ?
#
loop_
_entity_poly.entity_id
_entity_poly.type
_entity_poly.pdbx_seq_one_letter_code
_entity_poly.pdbx_strand_id
1 'polypeptide(L)'
;DSKYTEWRAVYLLLGEVRETVNQVGFETRLPSISGHCAVACLMVLHEPLNKIYGKVNRYLQRRPWWEVEKIPSYWIDQILLHQPEDDEGHYDEVNWLLDMLVNGLLTPEDLNIYRRANVFEHILSVYNAPSSNAVMKKKILHLLFRATQVGGGTTLITRAAALSWIQSCVANSDMYATLLKELAQAIYESSDGERVGSWSGHSISGTIESFGQIKN
;
A
#
# COMPACT_ATOMS: atom_id res chain seq x y z
N ASP A 1 -34.16 18.47 2.14
CA ASP A 1 -33.00 18.46 1.23
C ASP A 1 -31.79 19.16 1.82
N SER A 2 -30.63 18.51 1.76
CA SER A 2 -29.36 19.10 2.18
C SER A 2 -28.94 20.20 1.21
N LYS A 3 -28.40 21.31 1.72
CA LYS A 3 -27.85 22.42 0.92
C LYS A 3 -26.41 22.17 0.45
N TYR A 4 -25.83 21.05 0.84
CA TYR A 4 -24.44 20.69 0.57
C TYR A 4 -24.30 20.09 -0.83
N THR A 5 -23.55 20.71 -1.74
CA THR A 5 -23.53 20.36 -3.18
C THR A 5 -23.24 18.88 -3.43
N GLU A 6 -22.31 18.29 -2.68
CA GLU A 6 -21.84 16.92 -2.88
C GLU A 6 -22.60 15.89 -2.03
N TRP A 7 -23.72 16.27 -1.39
CA TRP A 7 -24.44 15.41 -0.43
C TRP A 7 -24.84 14.05 -0.99
N ARG A 8 -25.17 13.96 -2.29
CA ARG A 8 -25.57 12.71 -2.93
C ARG A 8 -24.41 11.72 -3.03
N ALA A 9 -23.22 12.20 -3.38
CA ALA A 9 -22.04 11.35 -3.50
C ALA A 9 -21.59 10.87 -2.11
N VAL A 10 -21.62 11.76 -1.11
CA VAL A 10 -21.34 11.38 0.28
C VAL A 10 -22.38 10.39 0.82
N TYR A 11 -23.67 10.60 0.51
CA TYR A 11 -24.73 9.66 0.89
C TYR A 11 -24.51 8.28 0.28
N LEU A 12 -24.13 8.22 -1.01
CA LEU A 12 -23.81 6.98 -1.70
C LEU A 12 -22.62 6.25 -1.03
N LEU A 13 -21.52 6.96 -0.79
CA LEU A 13 -20.34 6.42 -0.11
C LEU A 13 -20.70 5.84 1.27
N LEU A 14 -21.44 6.58 2.09
CA LEU A 14 -21.86 6.11 3.41
C LEU A 14 -22.80 4.90 3.31
N GLY A 15 -23.65 4.86 2.29
CA GLY A 15 -24.51 3.72 1.98
C GLY A 15 -23.71 2.46 1.66
N GLU A 16 -22.69 2.57 0.80
CA GLU A 16 -21.82 1.45 0.43
C GLU A 16 -20.98 0.96 1.61
N VAL A 17 -20.44 1.86 2.44
CA VAL A 17 -19.72 1.47 3.66
C VAL A 17 -20.65 0.72 4.61
N ARG A 18 -21.87 1.23 4.82
CA ARG A 18 -22.87 0.57 5.66
C ARG A 18 -23.21 -0.82 5.15
N GLU A 19 -23.44 -0.96 3.84
CA GLU A 19 -23.77 -2.25 3.26
C GLU A 19 -22.58 -3.21 3.31
N THR A 20 -21.36 -2.72 3.10
CA THR A 20 -20.13 -3.51 3.26
C THR A 20 -20.01 -4.07 4.68
N VAL A 21 -20.27 -3.26 5.71
CA VAL A 21 -20.29 -3.72 7.10
C VAL A 21 -21.38 -4.76 7.34
N ASN A 22 -22.57 -4.58 6.78
CA ASN A 22 -23.65 -5.58 6.88
C ASN A 22 -23.25 -6.93 6.27
N GLN A 23 -22.56 -6.92 5.12
CA GLN A 23 -22.12 -8.13 4.42
C GLN A 23 -21.00 -8.86 5.14
N VAL A 24 -20.06 -8.13 5.75
CA VAL A 24 -18.99 -8.72 6.59
C VAL A 24 -19.55 -9.25 7.91
N GLY A 25 -20.61 -8.62 8.41
CA GLY A 25 -21.21 -8.91 9.71
C GLY A 25 -20.59 -8.10 10.83
N PHE A 26 -21.18 -8.20 12.02
CA PHE A 26 -20.76 -7.44 13.21
C PHE A 26 -19.89 -8.24 14.18
N GLU A 27 -19.62 -9.51 13.87
CA GLU A 27 -18.81 -10.40 14.72
C GLU A 27 -17.31 -10.14 14.54
N THR A 28 -16.90 -9.69 13.36
CA THR A 28 -15.52 -9.36 13.02
C THR A 28 -15.36 -7.86 12.84
N ARG A 29 -14.16 -7.34 13.14
CA ARG A 29 -13.85 -5.93 12.89
C ARG A 29 -13.63 -5.76 11.39
N LEU A 30 -14.16 -4.67 10.82
CA LEU A 30 -13.89 -4.32 9.44
C LEU A 30 -12.38 -4.02 9.28
N PRO A 31 -11.69 -4.60 8.26
CA PRO A 31 -10.30 -4.28 7.97
C PRO A 31 -10.08 -2.78 7.79
N SER A 32 -8.97 -2.28 8.31
CA SER A 32 -8.66 -0.85 8.37
C SER A 32 -8.59 -0.22 6.98
N ILE A 33 -8.16 -0.99 5.97
CA ILE A 33 -8.10 -0.55 4.57
C ILE A 33 -9.46 -0.09 4.05
N SER A 34 -10.57 -0.72 4.45
CA SER A 34 -11.91 -0.28 4.01
C SER A 34 -12.26 1.09 4.55
N GLY A 35 -11.98 1.34 5.83
CA GLY A 35 -12.20 2.65 6.45
C GLY A 35 -11.33 3.73 5.80
N HIS A 36 -10.06 3.44 5.56
CA HIS A 36 -9.14 4.38 4.91
C HIS A 36 -9.49 4.63 3.44
N CYS A 37 -9.96 3.61 2.71
CA CYS A 37 -10.51 3.78 1.37
C CYS A 37 -11.74 4.69 1.39
N ALA A 38 -12.64 4.54 2.36
CA ALA A 38 -13.80 5.40 2.49
C ALA A 38 -13.41 6.85 2.76
N VAL A 39 -12.46 7.10 3.67
CA VAL A 39 -11.94 8.44 3.95
C VAL A 39 -11.25 9.02 2.71
N ALA A 40 -10.42 8.24 2.01
CA ALA A 40 -9.74 8.68 0.80
C ALA A 40 -10.73 9.07 -0.32
N CYS A 41 -11.81 8.29 -0.48
CA CYS A 41 -12.89 8.62 -1.41
C CYS A 41 -13.65 9.88 -0.96
N LEU A 42 -13.96 10.01 0.33
CA LEU A 42 -14.67 11.17 0.87
C LEU A 42 -13.90 12.46 0.59
N MET A 43 -12.58 12.48 0.82
CA MET A 43 -11.74 13.64 0.56
C MET A 43 -11.76 14.05 -0.91
N VAL A 44 -11.77 13.08 -1.83
CA VAL A 44 -11.89 13.33 -3.28
C VAL A 44 -13.28 13.86 -3.62
N LEU A 45 -14.34 13.31 -3.03
CA LEU A 45 -15.71 13.76 -3.29
C LEU A 45 -15.97 15.20 -2.85
N HIS A 46 -15.26 15.69 -1.83
CA HIS A 46 -15.32 17.08 -1.38
C HIS A 46 -14.66 18.06 -2.37
N GLU A 47 -13.87 17.58 -3.32
CA GLU A 47 -13.13 18.39 -4.29
C GLU A 47 -13.36 17.87 -5.72
N PRO A 48 -14.42 18.33 -6.42
CA PRO A 48 -14.74 17.83 -7.76
C PRO A 48 -13.67 18.07 -8.84
N LEU A 49 -12.73 18.98 -8.59
CA LEU A 49 -11.57 19.24 -9.45
C LEU A 49 -10.40 18.29 -9.19
N ASN A 50 -10.52 17.39 -8.21
CA ASN A 50 -9.50 16.41 -7.92
C ASN A 50 -9.35 15.44 -9.09
N LYS A 51 -8.11 15.17 -9.52
CA LYS A 51 -7.82 14.34 -10.70
C LYS A 51 -8.28 12.88 -10.58
N ILE A 52 -8.59 12.41 -9.38
CA ILE A 52 -9.08 11.05 -9.09
C ILE A 52 -10.61 11.00 -9.03
N TYR A 53 -11.29 12.14 -9.12
CA TYR A 53 -12.73 12.26 -8.93
C TYR A 53 -13.55 11.34 -9.85
N GLY A 54 -13.17 11.21 -11.13
CA GLY A 54 -13.85 10.32 -12.06
C GLY A 54 -13.69 8.84 -11.68
N LYS A 55 -12.47 8.40 -11.34
CA LYS A 55 -12.18 7.04 -10.85
C LYS A 55 -12.92 6.71 -9.55
N VAL A 56 -13.02 7.64 -8.59
CA VAL A 56 -13.80 7.47 -7.36
C VAL A 56 -15.29 7.32 -7.64
N ASN A 57 -15.87 8.17 -8.48
CA ASN A 57 -17.28 8.02 -8.84
C ASN A 57 -17.58 6.69 -9.55
N ARG A 58 -16.67 6.22 -10.43
CA ARG A 58 -16.80 4.90 -11.07
C ARG A 58 -16.71 3.76 -10.06
N TYR A 59 -15.83 3.88 -9.07
CA TYR A 59 -15.70 2.87 -8.02
C TYR A 59 -17.00 2.72 -7.22
N LEU A 60 -17.60 3.83 -6.80
CA LEU A 60 -18.86 3.85 -6.04
C LEU A 60 -20.03 3.31 -6.88
N GLN A 61 -20.11 3.67 -8.15
CA GLN A 61 -21.19 3.19 -9.03
C GLN A 61 -21.04 1.71 -9.45
N ARG A 62 -19.95 1.04 -9.09
CA ARG A 62 -19.66 -0.32 -9.55
C ARG A 62 -20.56 -1.36 -8.89
N ARG A 63 -20.79 -1.24 -7.57
CA ARG A 63 -21.52 -2.24 -6.76
C ARG A 63 -22.14 -1.58 -5.52
N PRO A 64 -23.22 -2.16 -4.97
CA PRO A 64 -23.85 -1.64 -3.76
C PRO A 64 -23.05 -1.91 -2.47
N TRP A 65 -22.00 -2.73 -2.52
CA TRP A 65 -21.06 -2.96 -1.42
C TRP A 65 -19.66 -3.29 -1.94
N TRP A 66 -18.65 -3.20 -1.07
CA TRP A 66 -17.25 -3.46 -1.40
C TRP A 66 -16.83 -4.88 -1.05
N GLU A 67 -16.07 -5.50 -1.94
CA GLU A 67 -15.29 -6.68 -1.61
C GLU A 67 -13.96 -6.22 -1.00
N VAL A 68 -13.89 -6.18 0.33
CA VAL A 68 -12.77 -5.60 1.09
C VAL A 68 -11.41 -6.12 0.63
N GLU A 69 -11.30 -7.43 0.37
CA GLU A 69 -10.06 -8.07 -0.07
C GLU A 69 -9.57 -7.59 -1.44
N LYS A 70 -10.47 -7.06 -2.28
CA LYS A 70 -10.15 -6.59 -3.63
C LYS A 70 -9.90 -5.08 -3.71
N ILE A 71 -10.07 -4.33 -2.62
CA ILE A 71 -9.86 -2.88 -2.60
C ILE A 71 -8.46 -2.53 -3.11
N PRO A 72 -7.35 -3.10 -2.59
CA PRO A 72 -6.01 -2.73 -3.07
C PRO A 72 -5.79 -3.11 -4.53
N SER A 73 -6.18 -4.33 -4.93
CA SER A 73 -6.01 -4.80 -6.31
C SER A 73 -6.76 -3.93 -7.31
N TYR A 74 -7.98 -3.49 -6.98
CA TYR A 74 -8.75 -2.60 -7.84
C TYR A 74 -8.02 -1.26 -8.04
N TRP A 75 -7.60 -0.62 -6.95
CA TRP A 75 -6.96 0.70 -7.06
C TRP A 75 -5.57 0.64 -7.68
N ILE A 76 -4.80 -0.43 -7.42
CA ILE A 76 -3.53 -0.70 -8.12
C ILE A 76 -3.78 -0.84 -9.61
N ASP A 77 -4.76 -1.63 -10.03
CA ASP A 77 -5.10 -1.81 -11.43
C ASP A 77 -5.50 -0.49 -12.09
N GLN A 78 -6.40 0.27 -11.47
CA GLN A 78 -6.92 1.51 -12.03
C GLN A 78 -5.90 2.66 -12.05
N ILE A 79 -4.88 2.65 -11.20
CA ILE A 79 -3.91 3.75 -11.08
C ILE A 79 -2.56 3.40 -11.71
N LEU A 80 -2.07 2.17 -11.55
CA LEU A 80 -0.76 1.75 -12.03
C LEU A 80 -0.82 1.10 -13.42
N LEU A 81 -1.95 0.48 -13.79
CA LEU A 81 -2.07 -0.30 -15.03
C LEU A 81 -2.96 0.38 -16.08
N HIS A 82 -3.63 1.48 -15.75
CA HIS A 82 -4.45 2.26 -16.65
C HIS A 82 -3.96 3.71 -16.74
N GLN A 83 -4.22 4.36 -17.88
CA GLN A 83 -3.87 5.76 -18.07
C GLN A 83 -4.65 6.66 -17.09
N PRO A 84 -4.02 7.73 -16.57
CA PRO A 84 -4.73 8.78 -15.85
C PRO A 84 -5.85 9.42 -16.69
N GLU A 85 -6.87 9.95 -16.04
CA GLU A 85 -7.94 10.69 -16.74
C GLU A 85 -7.51 12.10 -17.17
N ASP A 86 -6.49 12.63 -16.49
CA ASP A 86 -5.88 13.93 -16.71
C ASP A 86 -4.42 13.71 -17.13
N ASP A 87 -3.96 14.38 -18.19
CA ASP A 87 -2.61 14.19 -18.74
C ASP A 87 -1.49 14.45 -17.72
N GLU A 88 -1.73 15.31 -16.73
CA GLU A 88 -0.80 15.61 -15.64
C GLU A 88 -1.18 14.89 -14.34
N GLY A 89 -2.10 13.92 -14.39
CA GLY A 89 -2.69 13.28 -13.21
C GLY A 89 -1.90 12.13 -12.61
N HIS A 90 -0.98 11.53 -13.36
CA HIS A 90 -0.27 10.32 -12.90
C HIS A 90 0.35 10.47 -11.50
N TYR A 91 1.01 11.61 -11.26
CA TYR A 91 1.63 11.88 -9.96
C TYR A 91 0.61 11.89 -8.83
N ASP A 92 -0.49 12.61 -8.99
CA ASP A 92 -1.53 12.78 -7.97
C ASP A 92 -2.25 11.45 -7.69
N GLU A 93 -2.57 10.69 -8.73
CA GLU A 93 -3.20 9.38 -8.62
C GLU A 93 -2.34 8.39 -7.83
N VAL A 94 -1.06 8.25 -8.19
CA VAL A 94 -0.13 7.35 -7.49
C VAL A 94 0.11 7.83 -6.06
N ASN A 95 0.20 9.14 -5.84
CA ASN A 95 0.41 9.70 -4.51
C ASN A 95 -0.78 9.43 -3.56
N TRP A 96 -2.01 9.50 -4.08
CA TRP A 96 -3.23 9.13 -3.36
C TRP A 96 -3.32 7.63 -3.09
N LEU A 97 -2.96 6.79 -4.06
CA LEU A 97 -2.88 5.33 -3.85
C LEU A 97 -1.93 5.00 -2.71
N LEU A 98 -0.72 5.58 -2.73
CA LEU A 98 0.28 5.35 -1.68
C LEU A 98 -0.21 5.84 -0.31
N ASP A 99 -0.92 6.98 -0.22
CA ASP A 99 -1.52 7.43 1.04
C ASP A 99 -2.57 6.46 1.57
N MET A 100 -3.48 6.00 0.70
CA MET A 100 -4.49 5.03 1.09
C MET A 100 -3.84 3.72 1.56
N LEU A 101 -2.80 3.24 0.87
CA LEU A 101 -2.10 2.00 1.21
C LEU A 101 -1.29 2.13 2.51
N VAL A 102 -0.56 3.23 2.70
CA VAL A 102 0.19 3.49 3.95
C VAL A 102 -0.77 3.51 5.12
N ASN A 103 -1.85 4.30 5.01
CA ASN A 103 -2.78 4.50 6.12
C ASN A 103 -3.65 3.27 6.39
N GLY A 104 -3.96 2.47 5.37
CA GLY A 104 -4.77 1.26 5.49
C GLY A 104 -4.07 0.04 6.10
N LEU A 105 -2.73 0.01 6.19
CA LEU A 105 -1.99 -1.12 6.77
C LEU A 105 -1.77 -0.94 8.28
N LEU A 106 -2.73 -1.39 9.09
CA LEU A 106 -2.67 -1.26 10.56
C LEU A 106 -2.71 -2.58 11.33
N THR A 107 -3.20 -3.65 10.70
CA THR A 107 -3.37 -4.95 11.37
C THR A 107 -2.77 -6.11 10.55
N PRO A 108 -2.54 -7.28 11.17
CA PRO A 108 -2.14 -8.48 10.44
C PRO A 108 -3.18 -8.94 9.39
N GLU A 109 -4.46 -8.60 9.59
CA GLU A 109 -5.52 -8.88 8.61
C GLU A 109 -5.36 -8.01 7.36
N ASP A 110 -5.11 -6.71 7.55
CA ASP A 110 -4.77 -5.78 6.45
C ASP A 110 -3.54 -6.27 5.67
N LEU A 111 -2.50 -6.72 6.40
CA LEU A 111 -1.30 -7.30 5.79
C LEU A 111 -1.65 -8.52 4.92
N ASN A 112 -2.53 -9.40 5.37
CA ASN A 112 -2.95 -10.56 4.58
C ASN A 112 -3.73 -10.18 3.33
N ILE A 113 -4.51 -9.09 3.37
CA ILE A 113 -5.14 -8.51 2.18
C ILE A 113 -4.06 -8.00 1.22
N TYR A 114 -3.09 -7.21 1.70
CA TYR A 114 -2.04 -6.63 0.87
C TYR A 114 -1.16 -7.70 0.21
N ARG A 115 -0.87 -8.75 0.97
CA ARG A 115 -0.15 -9.94 0.51
C ARG A 115 -0.89 -10.69 -0.59
N ARG A 116 -2.21 -10.81 -0.53
CA ARG A 116 -3.00 -11.46 -1.59
C ARG A 116 -3.15 -10.59 -2.83
N ALA A 117 -3.13 -9.27 -2.64
CA ALA A 117 -3.21 -8.28 -3.70
C ALA A 117 -1.85 -7.93 -4.35
N ASN A 118 -0.76 -8.60 -3.95
CA ASN A 118 0.62 -8.33 -4.42
C ASN A 118 1.04 -6.85 -4.29
N VAL A 119 0.56 -6.18 -3.24
CA VAL A 119 0.78 -4.73 -3.05
C VAL A 119 2.28 -4.41 -3.02
N PHE A 120 3.07 -5.24 -2.34
CA PHE A 120 4.48 -4.98 -2.13
C PHE A 120 5.27 -5.05 -3.45
N GLU A 121 5.01 -6.04 -4.29
CA GLU A 121 5.62 -6.19 -5.61
C GLU A 121 5.36 -4.96 -6.48
N HIS A 122 4.12 -4.46 -6.48
CA HIS A 122 3.76 -3.26 -7.23
C HIS A 122 4.46 -2.00 -6.70
N ILE A 123 4.45 -1.73 -5.40
CA ILE A 123 5.08 -0.51 -4.87
C ILE A 123 6.61 -0.53 -4.98
N LEU A 124 7.25 -1.70 -4.89
CA LEU A 124 8.70 -1.82 -5.10
C LEU A 124 9.08 -1.52 -6.56
N SER A 125 8.22 -1.93 -7.51
CA SER A 125 8.35 -1.53 -8.91
C SER A 125 8.16 -0.02 -9.09
N VAL A 126 7.15 0.58 -8.45
CA VAL A 126 6.94 2.04 -8.48
C VAL A 126 8.18 2.77 -7.95
N TYR A 127 8.79 2.34 -6.84
CA TYR A 127 9.98 2.99 -6.29
C TYR A 127 11.13 3.09 -7.29
N ASN A 128 11.35 2.03 -8.08
CA ASN A 128 12.42 1.95 -9.07
C ASN A 128 12.06 2.63 -10.40
N ALA A 129 10.80 3.04 -10.60
CA ALA A 129 10.38 3.70 -11.83
C ALA A 129 11.05 5.08 -11.95
N PRO A 130 11.47 5.50 -13.16
CA PRO A 130 12.05 6.82 -13.39
C PRO A 130 11.11 7.98 -13.01
N SER A 131 9.79 7.75 -13.04
CA SER A 131 8.77 8.72 -12.64
C SER A 131 8.64 8.90 -11.12
N SER A 132 9.28 8.05 -10.30
CA SER A 132 9.14 8.09 -8.85
C SER A 132 9.99 9.18 -8.23
N ASN A 133 9.31 10.17 -7.64
CA ASN A 133 9.97 11.26 -6.94
C ASN A 133 10.26 10.94 -5.46
N ALA A 134 10.93 11.86 -4.77
CA ALA A 134 11.31 11.69 -3.36
C ALA A 134 10.13 11.49 -2.41
N VAL A 135 8.97 12.10 -2.68
CA VAL A 135 7.76 11.96 -1.85
C VAL A 135 7.20 10.55 -1.95
N MET A 136 7.06 10.04 -3.18
CA MET A 136 6.60 8.67 -3.46
C MET A 136 7.54 7.64 -2.82
N LYS A 137 8.85 7.80 -3.04
CA LYS A 137 9.87 6.93 -2.44
C LYS A 137 9.73 6.87 -0.91
N LYS A 138 9.59 8.01 -0.24
CA LYS A 138 9.40 8.05 1.23
C LYS A 138 8.13 7.32 1.68
N LYS A 139 7.01 7.47 0.95
CA LYS A 139 5.76 6.75 1.27
C LYS A 139 5.91 5.24 1.11
N ILE A 140 6.62 4.79 0.09
CA ILE A 140 6.89 3.36 -0.13
C ILE A 140 7.76 2.81 0.99
N LEU A 141 8.84 3.50 1.38
CA LEU A 141 9.67 3.09 2.52
C LEU A 141 8.87 3.08 3.83
N HIS A 142 7.98 4.04 4.04
CA HIS A 142 7.07 4.08 5.18
C HIS A 142 6.09 2.89 5.16
N LEU A 143 5.54 2.52 4.01
CA LEU A 143 4.67 1.35 3.87
C LEU A 143 5.41 0.05 4.20
N LEU A 144 6.64 -0.11 3.73
CA LEU A 144 7.49 -1.25 4.08
C LEU A 144 7.76 -1.30 5.59
N PHE A 145 8.09 -0.16 6.22
CA PHE A 145 8.28 -0.10 7.66
C PHE A 145 6.98 -0.43 8.43
N ARG A 146 5.82 0.08 8.00
CA ARG A 146 4.53 -0.28 8.63
C ARG A 146 4.25 -1.78 8.54
N ALA A 147 4.59 -2.41 7.42
CA ALA A 147 4.44 -3.85 7.29
C ALA A 147 5.26 -4.62 8.34
N THR A 148 6.47 -4.16 8.70
CA THR A 148 7.25 -4.81 9.77
C THR A 148 6.55 -4.72 11.13
N GLN A 149 5.85 -3.62 11.41
CA GLN A 149 5.12 -3.41 12.67
C GLN A 149 3.90 -4.33 12.83
N VAL A 150 3.39 -4.91 11.75
CA VAL A 150 2.24 -5.83 11.75
C VAL A 150 2.64 -7.27 11.41
N GLY A 151 3.92 -7.63 11.55
CA GLY A 151 4.43 -8.99 11.32
C GLY A 151 4.67 -9.34 9.84
N GLY A 152 4.89 -8.33 9.00
CA GLY A 152 5.05 -8.45 7.55
C GLY A 152 6.43 -8.92 7.09
N GLY A 153 7.42 -9.02 7.97
CA GLY A 153 8.81 -9.35 7.62
C GLY A 153 8.93 -10.60 6.75
N THR A 154 8.33 -11.71 7.16
CA THR A 154 8.34 -12.98 6.40
C THR A 154 7.72 -12.81 5.01
N THR A 155 6.63 -12.04 4.88
CA THR A 155 5.97 -11.78 3.59
C THR A 155 6.86 -10.95 2.68
N LEU A 156 7.45 -9.88 3.21
CA LEU A 156 8.35 -9.00 2.47
C LEU A 156 9.58 -9.77 1.95
N ILE A 157 10.13 -10.68 2.76
CA ILE A 157 11.28 -11.50 2.38
C ILE A 157 10.87 -12.54 1.32
N THR A 158 9.91 -13.40 1.63
CA THR A 158 9.66 -14.63 0.87
C THR A 158 8.80 -14.44 -0.37
N ARG A 159 7.96 -13.40 -0.41
CA ARG A 159 7.07 -13.12 -1.57
C ARG A 159 7.50 -11.89 -2.35
N ALA A 160 7.78 -10.79 -1.66
CA ALA A 160 8.15 -9.54 -2.32
C ALA A 160 9.65 -9.40 -2.62
N ALA A 161 10.50 -10.36 -2.19
CA ALA A 161 11.95 -10.34 -2.34
C ALA A 161 12.60 -9.01 -1.88
N ALA A 162 12.05 -8.40 -0.82
CA ALA A 162 12.39 -7.04 -0.41
C ALA A 162 13.88 -6.88 -0.06
N LEU A 163 14.54 -7.88 0.51
CA LEU A 163 15.97 -7.80 0.85
C LEU A 163 16.85 -7.73 -0.40
N SER A 164 16.57 -8.55 -1.42
CA SER A 164 17.29 -8.50 -2.70
C SER A 164 17.03 -7.19 -3.43
N TRP A 165 15.80 -6.68 -3.34
CA TRP A 165 15.46 -5.35 -3.84
C TRP A 165 16.28 -4.25 -3.12
N ILE A 166 16.37 -4.27 -1.78
CA ILE A 166 17.20 -3.32 -1.00
C ILE A 166 18.67 -3.42 -1.42
N GLN A 167 19.22 -4.64 -1.54
CA GLN A 167 20.61 -4.85 -1.99
C GLN A 167 20.85 -4.15 -3.34
N SER A 168 19.93 -4.31 -4.29
CA SER A 168 20.01 -3.65 -5.60
C SER A 168 19.96 -2.13 -5.49
N CYS A 169 19.07 -1.56 -4.68
CA CYS A 169 19.00 -0.12 -4.46
C CYS A 169 20.30 0.44 -3.85
N VAL A 170 20.87 -0.25 -2.85
CA VAL A 170 22.13 0.15 -2.22
C VAL A 170 23.30 0.06 -3.20
N ALA A 171 23.38 -1.00 -4.00
CA ALA A 171 24.41 -1.16 -5.02
C ALA A 171 24.35 -0.07 -6.10
N ASN A 172 23.15 0.42 -6.41
CA ASN A 172 22.92 1.52 -7.35
C ASN A 172 23.07 2.92 -6.73
N SER A 173 23.66 3.04 -5.53
CA SER A 173 23.87 4.31 -4.82
C SER A 173 22.58 5.13 -4.60
N ASP A 174 21.46 4.46 -4.30
CA ASP A 174 20.21 5.17 -4.00
C ASP A 174 20.39 6.13 -2.82
N MET A 175 19.78 7.32 -2.91
CA MET A 175 19.92 8.38 -1.90
C MET A 175 19.46 7.96 -0.49
N TYR A 176 18.60 6.94 -0.39
CA TYR A 176 18.11 6.41 0.87
C TYR A 176 18.91 5.18 1.34
N ALA A 177 20.12 4.93 0.82
CA ALA A 177 20.91 3.73 1.12
C ALA A 177 21.04 3.41 2.62
N THR A 178 21.26 4.42 3.47
CA THR A 178 21.34 4.22 4.93
C THR A 178 20.00 3.73 5.50
N LEU A 179 18.91 4.40 5.14
CA LEU A 179 17.56 4.04 5.58
C LEU A 179 17.14 2.66 5.06
N LEU A 180 17.51 2.33 3.82
CA LEU A 180 17.28 1.01 3.23
C LEU A 180 17.98 -0.10 4.02
N LYS A 181 19.22 0.11 4.47
CA LYS A 181 19.94 -0.85 5.32
C LYS A 181 19.26 -1.03 6.69
N GLU A 182 18.82 0.05 7.31
CA GLU A 182 18.08 -0.01 8.58
C GLU A 182 16.72 -0.72 8.41
N LEU A 183 16.04 -0.46 7.29
CA LEU A 183 14.81 -1.13 6.94
C LEU A 183 15.03 -2.63 6.69
N ALA A 184 16.13 -3.02 6.06
CA ALA A 184 16.48 -4.43 5.87
C ALA A 184 16.62 -5.16 7.21
N GLN A 185 17.25 -4.52 8.20
CA GLN A 185 17.35 -5.05 9.56
C GLN A 185 15.96 -5.22 10.20
N ALA A 186 15.11 -4.19 10.15
CA ALA A 186 13.77 -4.26 10.70
C ALA A 186 12.88 -5.31 10.01
N ILE A 187 13.03 -5.51 8.70
CA ILE A 187 12.33 -6.57 7.95
C ILE A 187 12.74 -7.95 8.45
N TYR A 188 14.02 -8.17 8.71
CA TYR A 188 14.50 -9.45 9.21
C TYR A 188 14.09 -9.70 10.66
N GLU A 189 14.21 -8.71 11.53
CA GLU A 189 13.82 -8.82 12.95
C GLU A 189 12.32 -9.09 13.12
N SER A 190 11.48 -8.56 12.22
CA SER A 190 10.04 -8.81 12.21
C SER A 190 9.63 -10.10 11.48
N SER A 191 10.59 -10.90 11.01
CA SER A 191 10.34 -12.13 10.28
C SER A 191 10.43 -13.39 11.16
N ASP A 192 9.76 -14.45 10.73
CA ASP A 192 9.90 -15.79 11.30
C ASP A 192 11.22 -16.39 10.80
N GLY A 193 12.23 -16.36 11.67
CA GLY A 193 13.59 -16.78 11.34
C GLY A 193 13.70 -18.24 10.90
N GLU A 194 12.88 -19.15 11.45
CA GLU A 194 12.90 -20.57 11.07
C GLU A 194 12.36 -20.74 9.64
N ARG A 195 11.22 -20.10 9.36
CA ARG A 195 10.62 -20.10 8.02
C ARG A 195 11.52 -19.43 6.98
N VAL A 196 12.15 -18.30 7.34
CA VAL A 196 13.07 -17.57 6.46
C VAL A 196 14.36 -18.33 6.23
N GLY A 197 14.91 -18.99 7.25
CA GLY A 197 16.09 -19.84 7.14
C GLY A 197 15.86 -21.02 6.20
N SER A 198 14.72 -21.70 6.36
CA SER A 198 14.29 -22.79 5.46
C SER A 198 14.13 -22.31 4.01
N TRP A 199 13.50 -21.14 3.78
CA TRP A 199 13.28 -20.60 2.44
C TRP A 199 14.57 -20.17 1.74
N SER A 200 15.49 -19.56 2.48
CA SER A 200 16.72 -18.95 1.91
C SER A 200 17.94 -19.87 1.90
N GLY A 201 17.83 -21.08 2.46
CA GLY A 201 19.00 -21.91 2.72
C GLY A 201 20.03 -21.22 3.63
N HIS A 202 19.58 -20.40 4.58
CA HIS A 202 20.40 -19.60 5.51
C HIS A 202 21.25 -18.47 4.88
N SER A 203 21.07 -18.15 3.59
CA SER A 203 21.83 -17.08 2.91
C SER A 203 21.47 -15.65 3.34
N ILE A 204 20.27 -15.45 3.89
CA ILE A 204 19.77 -14.12 4.27
C ILE A 204 20.54 -13.49 5.44
N SER A 205 20.98 -14.29 6.40
CA SER A 205 21.70 -13.77 7.57
C SER A 205 23.02 -13.09 7.15
N GLY A 206 23.77 -13.68 6.21
CA GLY A 206 24.99 -13.06 5.67
C GLY A 206 24.73 -11.79 4.85
N THR A 207 23.57 -11.71 4.17
CA THR A 207 23.13 -10.47 3.50
C THR A 207 22.95 -9.33 4.50
N ILE A 208 22.36 -9.61 5.66
CA ILE A 208 22.08 -8.61 6.67
C ILE A 208 23.37 -8.17 7.39
N GLU A 209 24.25 -9.12 7.67
CA GLU A 209 25.59 -8.82 8.20
C GLU A 209 26.37 -7.88 7.25
N SER A 210 26.26 -8.10 5.93
CA SER A 210 26.90 -7.21 4.94
C SER A 210 26.36 -5.77 4.99
N PHE A 211 25.10 -5.57 5.36
CA PHE A 211 24.54 -4.24 5.57
C PHE A 211 25.05 -3.58 6.86
N GLY A 212 25.31 -4.36 7.92
CA GLY A 212 25.84 -3.88 9.19
C GLY A 212 27.32 -3.47 9.14
N GLN A 213 28.13 -4.10 8.28
CA GLN A 213 29.58 -3.84 8.19
C GLN A 213 29.96 -2.54 7.47
N ILE A 214 29.03 -1.89 6.76
CA ILE A 214 29.27 -0.60 6.09
C ILE A 214 28.98 0.58 7.04
N LYS A 215 29.19 0.37 8.34
CA LYS A 215 29.33 1.42 9.36
C LYS A 215 30.81 1.49 9.75
N ASN A 216 31.66 1.98 8.85
CA ASN A 216 32.99 2.53 9.13
C ASN A 216 33.40 3.44 7.97
#